data_AF-K5UHC1-F1
#
_entry.id   AF-K5UHC1-F1
#
_cell.length_a   1.000
_cell.length_b   1.000
_cell.length_c   1.000
_cell.angle_alpha   90.00
_cell.angle_beta   90.00
_cell.angle_gamma   90.00
#
_symmetry.space_group_name_H-M   'P 1'
#
loop_
_entity.id
_entity.type
_entity.pdbx_description
1 polymer ?
#
loop_
_entity_poly.entity_id
_entity_poly.type
_entity_poly.pdbx_seq_one_letter_code
_entity_poly.pdbx_strand_id
1 'polypeptide(L)'
;MTSPADGTESVAAPLPGETHYSRDAELDERFYDGVETAFVSDITGIKDPDELKRHVLQVQREVYAIHPYPCIRLCNFVKVKISRFPIYKDLLQLGRERPGVLFLDVGCGVGHDTRKVVLDGFPANQIIASDLHPEFWGIGHKVFKSTPESFPVKFIASDAFDDTFLTYSGIIATLKSLDTPAAGSEQPVDLSALTSLTPLRGRVSVIYASSFFHLFDGERQSELASRLASLLVPAPGSFIFGSHIGRPEKGLRVMNITQSGWFSRIPWYSFTFYTPPYIRRIF
;
A
#
# COMPACT_ATOMS: atom_id res chain seq x y z
N MET A 1 32.52 -46.90 -20.46
CA MET A 1 31.16 -46.33 -20.53
C MET A 1 30.75 -45.95 -19.12
N THR A 2 30.93 -44.69 -18.75
CA THR A 2 30.59 -44.14 -17.44
C THR A 2 29.56 -43.04 -17.68
N SER A 3 28.34 -43.23 -17.18
CA SER A 3 27.26 -42.23 -17.24
C SER A 3 27.63 -40.96 -16.46
N PRO A 4 27.15 -39.77 -16.88
CA PRO A 4 27.28 -38.58 -16.06
C PRO A 4 26.27 -38.63 -14.91
N ALA A 5 26.73 -38.26 -13.71
CA ALA A 5 25.88 -38.06 -12.54
C ALA A 5 24.99 -36.83 -12.75
N ASP A 6 23.70 -37.01 -12.53
CA ASP A 6 22.67 -35.98 -12.57
C ASP A 6 22.84 -35.08 -11.33
N GLY A 7 23.33 -33.85 -11.56
CA GLY A 7 23.52 -32.85 -10.52
C GLY A 7 22.23 -32.11 -10.24
N THR A 8 21.27 -32.76 -9.59
CA THR A 8 20.13 -32.06 -8.99
C THR A 8 20.59 -31.47 -7.65
N GLU A 9 21.06 -30.22 -7.65
CA GLU A 9 21.18 -29.44 -6.42
C GLU A 9 19.81 -29.36 -5.75
N SER A 10 19.69 -29.89 -4.54
CA SER A 10 18.49 -29.70 -3.73
C SER A 10 18.44 -28.25 -3.27
N VAL A 11 17.53 -27.48 -3.87
CA VAL A 11 17.23 -26.13 -3.40
C VAL A 11 16.66 -26.27 -1.99
N ALA A 12 17.38 -25.72 -1.00
CA ALA A 12 16.97 -25.73 0.39
C ALA A 12 15.57 -25.12 0.55
N ALA A 13 14.77 -25.67 1.47
CA ALA A 13 13.44 -25.15 1.76
C ALA A 13 13.52 -23.70 2.27
N PRO A 14 12.69 -22.77 1.77
CA PRO A 14 12.78 -21.37 2.16
C PRO A 14 12.29 -21.12 3.59
N LEU A 15 12.83 -20.05 4.18
CA LEU A 15 12.44 -19.57 5.51
C LEU A 15 11.00 -19.02 5.51
N PRO A 16 10.30 -19.06 6.65
CA PRO A 16 8.94 -18.50 6.76
C PRO A 16 8.94 -16.99 6.46
N GLY A 17 8.17 -16.56 5.47
CA GLY A 17 7.94 -15.13 5.16
C GLY A 17 8.40 -14.67 3.78
N GLU A 18 9.20 -15.45 3.05
CA GLU A 18 9.61 -15.09 1.69
C GLU A 18 8.56 -15.48 0.66
N THR A 19 7.97 -14.48 0.01
CA THR A 19 7.22 -14.69 -1.23
C THR A 19 8.20 -14.73 -2.39
N HIS A 20 8.45 -15.92 -2.96
CA HIS A 20 9.27 -16.03 -4.16
C HIS A 20 8.51 -15.50 -5.38
N TYR A 21 8.94 -14.34 -5.86
CA TYR A 21 8.54 -13.80 -7.14
C TYR A 21 9.62 -14.14 -8.16
N SER A 22 9.26 -14.83 -9.25
CA SER A 22 10.20 -15.06 -10.35
C SER A 22 10.53 -13.72 -11.00
N ARG A 23 11.82 -13.33 -10.99
CA ARG A 23 12.32 -12.16 -11.73
C ARG A 23 12.26 -12.37 -13.25
N ASP A 24 12.16 -13.62 -13.69
CA ASP A 24 12.22 -14.02 -15.10
C ASP A 24 10.84 -14.06 -15.77
N ALA A 25 9.80 -13.62 -15.06
CA ALA A 25 8.49 -13.56 -15.65
C ALA A 25 8.39 -12.50 -16.75
N GLU A 26 7.93 -12.93 -17.92
CA GLU A 26 7.74 -12.04 -19.05
C GLU A 26 6.71 -10.94 -18.71
N LEU A 27 7.14 -9.69 -18.92
CA LEU A 27 6.30 -8.50 -18.86
C LEU A 27 5.52 -8.42 -20.17
N ASP A 28 4.25 -8.76 -20.08
CA ASP A 28 3.38 -8.97 -21.22
C ASP A 28 2.45 -7.77 -21.42
N GLU A 29 2.45 -7.22 -22.64
CA GLU A 29 1.60 -6.08 -23.00
C GLU A 29 0.10 -6.38 -22.86
N ARG A 30 -0.32 -7.65 -22.83
CA ARG A 30 -1.71 -8.06 -22.61
C ARG A 30 -2.28 -7.58 -21.26
N PHE A 31 -1.42 -7.26 -20.28
CA PHE A 31 -1.86 -6.72 -19.00
C PHE A 31 -2.04 -5.19 -19.00
N TYR A 32 -1.65 -4.51 -20.08
CA TYR A 32 -1.99 -3.11 -20.29
C TYR A 32 -3.49 -2.98 -20.59
N ASP A 33 -4.15 -2.09 -19.86
CA ASP A 33 -5.56 -1.75 -20.04
C ASP A 33 -5.66 -0.24 -20.28
N GLY A 34 -6.01 0.15 -21.50
CA GLY A 34 -6.12 1.54 -21.90
C GLY A 34 -7.19 2.32 -21.11
N VAL A 35 -8.28 1.66 -20.69
CA VAL A 35 -9.36 2.31 -19.92
C VAL A 35 -8.87 2.72 -18.54
N GLU A 36 -8.11 1.84 -17.90
CA GLU A 36 -7.53 2.06 -16.59
C GLU A 36 -6.39 3.11 -16.59
N THR A 37 -5.94 3.56 -17.76
CA THR A 37 -4.85 4.55 -17.90
C THR A 37 -5.34 5.99 -18.06
N ALA A 38 -6.65 6.22 -18.06
CA ALA A 38 -7.24 7.56 -18.20
C ALA A 38 -6.66 8.56 -17.20
N PHE A 39 -6.54 8.16 -15.92
CA PHE A 39 -5.92 8.99 -14.88
C PHE A 39 -4.47 9.38 -15.21
N VAL A 40 -3.68 8.44 -15.74
CA VAL A 40 -2.29 8.70 -16.14
C VAL A 40 -2.27 9.69 -17.30
N SER A 41 -3.13 9.52 -18.31
CA SER A 41 -3.27 10.48 -19.42
C SER A 41 -3.62 11.89 -18.92
N ASP A 42 -4.52 11.99 -17.95
CA ASP A 42 -5.01 13.27 -17.46
C ASP A 42 -3.94 14.02 -16.66
N ILE A 43 -3.25 13.34 -15.76
CA ILE A 43 -2.23 13.98 -14.91
C ILE A 43 -0.90 14.24 -15.66
N THR A 44 -0.57 13.42 -16.66
CA THR A 44 0.68 13.58 -17.43
C THR A 44 0.53 14.44 -18.68
N GLY A 45 -0.71 14.67 -19.13
CA GLY A 45 -1.01 15.32 -20.41
C GLY A 45 -0.68 14.47 -21.65
N ILE A 46 -0.30 13.20 -21.52
CA ILE A 46 -0.05 12.31 -22.66
C ILE A 46 -1.39 11.91 -23.27
N LYS A 47 -1.71 12.44 -24.46
CA LYS A 47 -3.00 12.19 -25.15
C LYS A 47 -2.90 11.15 -26.27
N ASP A 48 -1.70 10.92 -26.80
CA ASP A 48 -1.48 9.87 -27.79
C ASP A 48 -1.53 8.48 -27.10
N PRO A 49 -2.45 7.57 -27.51
CA PRO A 49 -2.61 6.27 -26.85
C PRO A 49 -1.36 5.38 -26.93
N ASP A 50 -0.60 5.45 -28.03
CA ASP A 50 0.61 4.65 -28.23
C ASP A 50 1.78 5.19 -27.39
N GLU A 51 1.92 6.50 -27.27
CA GLU A 51 2.83 7.15 -26.33
C GLU A 51 2.47 6.79 -24.87
N LEU A 52 1.18 6.85 -24.50
CA LEU A 52 0.73 6.50 -23.16
C LEU A 52 1.02 5.03 -22.83
N LYS A 53 0.74 4.11 -23.76
CA LYS A 53 1.06 2.69 -23.61
C LYS A 53 2.55 2.48 -23.44
N ARG A 54 3.40 3.08 -24.30
CA ARG A 54 4.86 2.99 -24.18
C ARG A 54 5.37 3.52 -22.84
N HIS A 55 4.85 4.66 -22.40
CA HIS A 55 5.17 5.26 -21.10
C HIS A 55 4.85 4.32 -19.94
N VAL A 56 3.63 3.77 -19.91
CA VAL A 56 3.19 2.85 -18.85
C VAL A 56 3.99 1.55 -18.84
N LEU A 57 4.27 0.96 -20.01
CA LEU A 57 5.08 -0.26 -20.10
C LEU A 57 6.56 -0.04 -19.76
N GLN A 58 7.11 1.13 -20.08
CA GLN A 58 8.46 1.48 -19.66
C GLN A 58 8.55 1.60 -18.13
N VAL A 59 7.62 2.33 -17.53
CA VAL A 59 7.49 2.42 -16.07
C VAL A 59 7.34 1.05 -15.44
N GLN A 60 6.48 0.18 -15.99
CA GLN A 60 6.31 -1.17 -15.50
C GLN A 60 7.65 -1.91 -15.40
N ARG A 61 8.47 -1.85 -16.45
CA ARG A 61 9.80 -2.48 -16.47
C ARG A 61 10.71 -1.91 -15.38
N GLU A 62 10.73 -0.59 -15.22
CA GLU A 62 11.55 0.08 -14.19
C GLU A 62 11.14 -0.33 -12.76
N VAL A 63 9.84 -0.31 -12.45
CA VAL A 63 9.34 -0.66 -11.10
C VAL A 63 9.53 -2.16 -10.84
N TYR A 64 9.28 -3.01 -11.84
CA TYR A 64 9.41 -4.47 -11.71
C TYR A 64 10.86 -4.91 -11.47
N ALA A 65 11.83 -4.17 -12.03
CA ALA A 65 13.25 -4.43 -11.82
C ALA A 65 13.72 -4.16 -10.39
N ILE A 66 13.05 -3.25 -9.65
CA ILE A 66 13.31 -3.02 -8.22
C ILE A 66 12.78 -4.19 -7.39
N HIS A 67 11.48 -4.48 -7.53
CA HIS A 67 10.87 -5.62 -6.87
C HIS A 67 9.70 -6.19 -7.68
N PRO A 68 9.72 -7.49 -8.03
CA PRO A 68 8.81 -8.09 -9.02
C PRO A 68 7.41 -8.44 -8.48
N TYR A 69 6.72 -7.50 -7.83
CA TYR A 69 5.37 -7.76 -7.31
C TYR A 69 4.34 -8.04 -8.43
N PRO A 70 3.38 -8.98 -8.24
CA PRO A 70 2.36 -9.29 -9.23
C PRO A 70 1.50 -8.10 -9.60
N CYS A 71 1.25 -7.18 -8.66
CA CYS A 71 0.50 -5.96 -8.95
C CYS A 71 1.21 -5.06 -9.97
N ILE A 72 2.55 -5.04 -9.99
CA ILE A 72 3.33 -4.29 -10.97
C ILE A 72 3.24 -4.98 -12.35
N ARG A 73 3.43 -6.30 -12.38
CA ARG A 73 3.27 -7.09 -13.62
C ARG A 73 1.89 -6.97 -14.25
N LEU A 74 0.84 -6.80 -13.44
CA LEU A 74 -0.54 -6.63 -13.89
C LEU A 74 -0.94 -5.17 -14.17
N CYS A 75 0.03 -4.24 -14.22
CA CYS A 75 -0.21 -2.81 -14.39
C CYS A 75 -1.21 -2.24 -13.37
N ASN A 76 -1.29 -2.77 -12.15
CA ASN A 76 -2.24 -2.25 -11.17
C ASN A 76 -1.84 -0.87 -10.64
N PHE A 77 -0.58 -0.45 -10.82
CA PHE A 77 -0.08 0.85 -10.39
C PHE A 77 -0.65 2.05 -11.18
N VAL A 78 -1.40 1.80 -12.27
CA VAL A 78 -2.18 2.85 -12.96
C VAL A 78 -3.66 2.82 -12.59
N LYS A 79 -4.12 1.78 -11.88
CA LYS A 79 -5.54 1.58 -11.51
C LYS A 79 -5.83 2.28 -10.19
N VAL A 80 -6.57 3.38 -10.25
CA VAL A 80 -6.85 4.24 -9.08
C VAL A 80 -7.96 3.65 -8.20
N LYS A 81 -7.61 2.62 -7.42
CA LYS A 81 -8.57 1.84 -6.65
C LYS A 81 -9.16 2.61 -5.48
N ILE A 82 -8.41 3.51 -4.85
CA ILE A 82 -8.87 4.25 -3.66
C ILE A 82 -10.19 4.99 -3.90
N SER A 83 -10.36 5.54 -5.11
CA SER A 83 -11.55 6.31 -5.50
C SER A 83 -12.82 5.47 -5.70
N ARG A 84 -12.68 4.13 -5.73
CA ARG A 84 -13.80 3.19 -5.94
C ARG A 84 -14.49 2.80 -4.63
N PHE A 85 -13.89 3.09 -3.48
CA PHE A 85 -14.49 2.76 -2.19
C PHE A 85 -15.62 3.73 -1.86
N PRO A 86 -16.79 3.26 -1.34
CA PRO A 86 -17.88 4.15 -0.94
C PRO A 86 -17.45 5.24 0.06
N ILE A 87 -16.54 4.91 0.98
CA ILE A 87 -16.01 5.80 2.03
C ILE A 87 -15.06 6.90 1.48
N TYR A 88 -14.70 6.85 0.19
CA TYR A 88 -13.78 7.82 -0.40
C TYR A 88 -14.29 9.26 -0.34
N LYS A 89 -15.62 9.45 -0.43
CA LYS A 89 -16.23 10.78 -0.30
C LYS A 89 -16.04 11.34 1.11
N ASP A 90 -16.14 10.50 2.13
CA ASP A 90 -15.91 10.86 3.52
C ASP A 90 -14.44 11.24 3.76
N LEU A 91 -13.48 10.52 3.15
CA LEU A 91 -12.06 10.91 3.18
C LEU A 91 -11.87 12.34 2.63
N LEU A 92 -12.38 12.62 1.44
CA LEU A 92 -12.23 13.94 0.82
C LEU A 92 -12.94 15.04 1.60
N GLN A 93 -14.13 14.75 2.14
CA GLN A 93 -14.88 15.69 2.98
C GLN A 93 -14.09 16.02 4.25
N LEU A 94 -13.56 14.98 4.93
CA LEU A 94 -12.78 15.14 6.15
C LEU A 94 -11.55 16.04 5.93
N GLY A 95 -10.80 15.82 4.85
CA GLY A 95 -9.63 16.64 4.52
C GLY A 95 -9.95 18.10 4.20
N ARG A 96 -11.14 18.38 3.63
CA ARG A 96 -11.58 19.74 3.32
C ARG A 96 -12.12 20.49 4.54
N GLU A 97 -12.87 19.80 5.40
CA GLU A 97 -13.61 20.44 6.49
C GLU A 97 -12.81 20.57 7.78
N ARG A 98 -11.79 19.73 7.98
CA ARG A 98 -11.03 19.68 9.23
C ARG A 98 -9.53 19.89 8.97
N PRO A 99 -9.03 21.12 9.20
CA PRO A 99 -7.61 21.39 9.17
C PRO A 99 -6.83 20.48 10.12
N GLY A 100 -5.68 19.98 9.67
CA GLY A 100 -4.80 19.15 10.50
C GLY A 100 -5.19 17.66 10.59
N VAL A 101 -6.24 17.22 9.89
CA VAL A 101 -6.53 15.80 9.71
C VAL A 101 -5.39 15.14 8.95
N LEU A 102 -4.87 14.03 9.49
CA LEU A 102 -3.81 13.27 8.84
C LEU A 102 -4.37 12.04 8.12
N PHE A 103 -3.94 11.87 6.87
CA PHE A 103 -4.19 10.70 6.04
C PHE A 103 -2.88 9.94 5.80
N LEU A 104 -2.87 8.64 6.05
CA LEU A 104 -1.75 7.74 5.78
C LEU A 104 -2.09 6.76 4.65
N ASP A 105 -1.27 6.73 3.60
CA ASP A 105 -1.26 5.71 2.56
C ASP A 105 -0.08 4.76 2.80
N VAL A 106 -0.35 3.55 3.29
CA VAL A 106 0.70 2.56 3.65
C VAL A 106 0.76 1.42 2.64
N GLY A 107 1.99 1.12 2.18
CA GLY A 107 2.21 0.29 1.01
C GLY A 107 1.81 1.03 -0.27
N CYS A 108 2.17 2.31 -0.38
CA CYS A 108 1.67 3.21 -1.43
C CYS A 108 2.20 2.88 -2.84
N GLY A 109 3.22 2.02 -2.95
CA GLY A 109 3.93 1.75 -4.19
C GLY A 109 4.43 3.03 -4.84
N VAL A 110 4.07 3.25 -6.11
CA VAL A 110 4.43 4.46 -6.86
C VAL A 110 3.54 5.69 -6.58
N GLY A 111 2.65 5.62 -5.57
CA GLY A 111 1.85 6.76 -5.10
C GLY A 111 0.66 7.17 -5.98
N HIS A 112 0.16 6.26 -6.82
CA HIS A 112 -0.94 6.54 -7.75
C HIS A 112 -2.26 6.89 -7.05
N ASP A 113 -2.64 6.15 -6.02
CA ASP A 113 -3.83 6.44 -5.21
C ASP A 113 -3.65 7.74 -4.42
N THR A 114 -2.47 7.96 -3.81
CA THR A 114 -2.11 9.21 -3.12
C THR A 114 -2.28 10.43 -4.03
N ARG A 115 -1.83 10.35 -5.28
CA ARG A 115 -1.95 11.44 -6.27
C ARG A 115 -3.38 11.72 -6.65
N LYS A 116 -4.23 10.69 -6.73
CA LYS A 116 -5.66 10.89 -6.94
C LYS A 116 -6.29 11.66 -5.77
N VAL A 117 -5.93 11.30 -4.54
CA VAL A 117 -6.46 11.94 -3.34
C VAL A 117 -6.12 13.43 -3.32
N VAL A 118 -4.89 13.80 -3.68
CA VAL A 118 -4.50 15.22 -3.84
C VAL A 118 -5.24 15.89 -5.00
N LEU A 119 -5.31 15.23 -6.17
CA LEU A 119 -6.01 15.77 -7.34
C LEU A 119 -7.49 16.08 -7.04
N ASP A 120 -8.13 15.26 -6.21
CA ASP A 120 -9.52 15.41 -5.82
C ASP A 120 -9.72 16.40 -4.64
N GLY A 121 -8.67 17.08 -4.23
CA GLY A 121 -8.72 18.22 -3.32
C GLY A 121 -8.41 17.91 -1.85
N PHE A 122 -7.85 16.74 -1.53
CA PHE A 122 -7.29 16.53 -0.19
C PHE A 122 -5.94 17.28 -0.06
N PRO A 123 -5.68 18.02 1.03
CA PRO A 123 -4.45 18.81 1.16
C PRO A 123 -3.19 17.92 1.21
N ALA A 124 -2.24 18.13 0.29
CA ALA A 124 -1.01 17.33 0.23
C ALA A 124 -0.16 17.40 1.52
N ASN A 125 -0.18 18.52 2.22
CA ASN A 125 0.49 18.74 3.51
C ASN A 125 -0.19 18.03 4.69
N GLN A 126 -1.26 17.28 4.44
CA GLN A 126 -1.98 16.46 5.40
C GLN A 126 -1.86 14.96 5.08
N ILE A 127 -1.02 14.60 4.09
CA ILE A 127 -0.83 13.23 3.63
C ILE A 127 0.58 12.76 3.99
N ILE A 128 0.63 11.53 4.50
CA ILE A 128 1.85 10.74 4.63
C ILE A 128 1.71 9.52 3.71
N ALA A 129 2.72 9.26 2.91
CA ALA A 129 2.85 8.05 2.11
C ALA A 129 4.03 7.22 2.63
N SER A 130 3.89 5.90 2.68
CA SER A 130 4.95 5.01 3.11
C SER A 130 4.96 3.71 2.33
N ASP A 131 6.16 3.26 1.98
CA ASP A 131 6.41 1.98 1.32
C ASP A 131 7.79 1.45 1.73
N LEU A 132 8.03 0.16 1.53
CA LEU A 132 9.33 -0.47 1.80
C LEU A 132 10.41 0.03 0.84
N HIS A 133 10.05 0.30 -0.41
CA HIS A 133 11.00 0.65 -1.47
C HIS A 133 10.99 2.16 -1.76
N PRO A 134 11.99 2.95 -1.31
CA PRO A 134 12.07 4.38 -1.64
C PRO A 134 12.12 4.65 -3.14
N GLU A 135 12.65 3.73 -3.92
CA GLU A 135 12.78 3.83 -5.37
C GLU A 135 11.41 3.85 -6.07
N PHE A 136 10.38 3.20 -5.49
CA PHE A 136 9.01 3.26 -6.02
C PHE A 136 8.47 4.68 -6.01
N TRP A 137 8.73 5.43 -4.94
CA TRP A 137 8.30 6.82 -4.84
C TRP A 137 8.98 7.70 -5.89
N GLY A 138 10.29 7.51 -6.08
CA GLY A 138 11.07 8.17 -7.12
C GLY A 138 10.55 7.86 -8.53
N ILE A 139 10.22 6.60 -8.82
CA ILE A 139 9.60 6.24 -10.11
C ILE A 139 8.21 6.86 -10.23
N GLY A 140 7.42 6.92 -9.15
CA GLY A 140 6.13 7.61 -9.12
C GLY A 140 6.19 9.02 -9.72
N HIS A 141 7.23 9.79 -9.39
CA HIS A 141 7.45 11.10 -10.01
C HIS A 141 7.62 11.04 -11.53
N LYS A 142 8.32 10.03 -12.06
CA LYS A 142 8.44 9.78 -13.51
C LYS A 142 7.10 9.38 -14.13
N VAL A 143 6.37 8.45 -13.50
CA VAL A 143 5.07 7.95 -14.01
C VAL A 143 4.10 9.09 -14.22
N PHE A 144 4.02 9.98 -13.23
CA PHE A 144 3.02 11.03 -13.18
C PHE A 144 3.56 12.40 -13.59
N LYS A 145 4.75 12.45 -14.24
CA LYS A 145 5.43 13.68 -14.69
C LYS A 145 5.38 14.81 -13.66
N SER A 146 5.77 14.51 -12.43
CA SER A 146 5.73 15.45 -11.29
C SER A 146 7.09 15.55 -10.62
N THR A 147 7.26 16.54 -9.74
CA THR A 147 8.45 16.70 -8.90
C THR A 147 8.06 16.74 -7.43
N PRO A 148 9.03 16.66 -6.49
CA PRO A 148 8.77 16.88 -5.06
C PRO A 148 8.12 18.24 -4.79
N GLU A 149 8.41 19.26 -5.59
CA GLU A 149 7.84 20.60 -5.47
C GLU A 149 6.39 20.64 -5.97
N SER A 150 6.09 19.98 -7.10
CA SER A 150 4.74 19.94 -7.65
C SER A 150 3.82 18.94 -6.93
N PHE A 151 4.39 18.01 -6.16
CA PHE A 151 3.67 17.01 -5.37
C PHE A 151 4.34 16.80 -4.00
N PRO A 152 4.17 17.76 -3.07
CA PRO A 152 4.93 17.82 -1.81
C PRO A 152 4.32 16.94 -0.70
N VAL A 153 3.89 15.72 -1.03
CA VAL A 153 3.43 14.75 -0.03
C VAL A 153 4.63 14.21 0.74
N LYS A 154 4.50 14.10 2.07
CA LYS A 154 5.54 13.51 2.90
C LYS A 154 5.64 12.02 2.61
N PHE A 155 6.78 11.58 2.08
CA PHE A 155 7.11 10.16 1.93
C PHE A 155 8.11 9.71 2.99
N ILE A 156 7.90 8.51 3.54
CA ILE A 156 8.85 7.84 4.45
C ILE A 156 9.00 6.37 4.05
N ALA A 157 10.19 6.01 3.59
CA ALA A 157 10.52 4.61 3.29
C ALA A 157 10.80 3.83 4.57
N SER A 158 10.19 2.66 4.72
CA SER A 158 10.43 1.79 5.87
C SER A 158 9.85 0.38 5.72
N ASP A 159 10.41 -0.56 6.47
CA ASP A 159 9.71 -1.77 6.88
C ASP A 159 8.62 -1.42 7.91
N ALA A 160 7.39 -1.90 7.68
CA ALA A 160 6.26 -1.70 8.58
C ALA A 160 6.38 -2.49 9.90
N PHE A 161 7.31 -3.45 9.97
CA PHE A 161 7.61 -4.25 11.18
C PHE A 161 8.85 -3.75 11.92
N ASP A 162 9.49 -2.68 11.47
CA ASP A 162 10.60 -2.05 12.19
C ASP A 162 10.08 -1.25 13.39
N ASP A 163 10.50 -1.64 14.60
CA ASP A 163 10.12 -0.96 15.85
C ASP A 163 10.69 0.44 16.00
N THR A 164 11.76 0.77 15.28
CA THR A 164 12.32 2.13 15.22
C THR A 164 11.45 3.03 14.35
N PHE A 165 10.72 2.45 13.38
CA PHE A 165 9.79 3.15 12.51
C PHE A 165 8.40 3.30 13.11
N LEU A 166 7.81 2.21 13.61
CA LEU A 166 6.49 2.21 14.23
C LEU A 166 6.46 1.23 15.40
N THR A 167 6.81 1.69 16.59
CA THR A 167 6.95 0.83 17.78
C THR A 167 5.74 -0.07 18.02
N TYR A 168 5.95 -1.38 18.10
CA TYR A 168 4.92 -2.34 18.50
C TYR A 168 4.83 -2.49 20.01
N SER A 169 3.65 -2.22 20.55
CA SER A 169 3.39 -2.29 22.00
C SER A 169 2.55 -3.52 22.39
N GLY A 170 2.29 -4.43 21.46
CA GLY A 170 1.35 -5.52 21.65
C GLY A 170 -0.12 -5.11 21.50
N ILE A 171 -0.97 -6.08 21.14
CA ILE A 171 -2.39 -5.83 20.87
C ILE A 171 -3.13 -5.23 22.07
N ILE A 172 -2.90 -5.73 23.29
CA ILE A 172 -3.58 -5.24 24.51
C ILE A 172 -3.32 -3.75 24.73
N ALA A 173 -2.10 -3.27 24.51
CA ALA A 173 -1.77 -1.87 24.67
C ALA A 173 -2.46 -1.01 23.59
N THR A 174 -2.49 -1.48 22.35
CA THR A 174 -3.21 -0.83 21.24
C THR A 174 -4.70 -0.72 21.54
N LEU A 175 -5.34 -1.77 22.06
CA LEU A 175 -6.75 -1.74 22.45
C LEU A 175 -7.04 -0.64 23.47
N LYS A 176 -6.20 -0.56 24.52
CA LYS A 176 -6.34 0.46 25.56
C LYS A 176 -6.17 1.87 25.02
N SER A 177 -5.26 2.09 24.06
CA SER A 177 -5.10 3.41 23.44
C SER A 177 -6.30 3.82 22.59
N LEU A 178 -7.00 2.87 21.97
CA LEU A 178 -8.20 3.17 21.18
C LEU A 178 -9.41 3.59 22.04
N ASP A 179 -9.42 3.18 23.31
CA ASP A 179 -10.47 3.55 24.27
C ASP A 179 -10.17 4.86 25.03
N THR A 180 -8.94 5.40 24.89
CA THR A 180 -8.48 6.55 25.67
C THR A 180 -8.32 7.77 24.76
N PRO A 181 -9.06 8.88 24.98
CA PRO A 181 -8.85 10.11 24.22
C PRO A 181 -7.37 10.54 24.23
N ALA A 182 -6.79 10.73 23.04
CA ALA A 182 -5.39 11.06 22.91
C ALA A 182 -5.14 12.54 23.28
N ALA A 183 -4.64 12.79 24.49
CA ALA A 183 -4.20 14.12 24.89
C ALA A 183 -3.12 14.66 23.94
N GLY A 184 -3.32 15.86 23.39
CA GLY A 184 -2.39 16.47 22.44
C GLY A 184 -2.49 15.99 20.99
N SER A 185 -3.49 15.17 20.64
CA SER A 185 -3.80 14.81 19.24
C SER A 185 -4.21 16.02 18.38
N GLU A 186 -4.65 17.10 19.02
CA GLU A 186 -5.03 18.36 18.38
C GLU A 186 -3.82 19.24 18.00
N GLN A 187 -2.62 18.92 18.50
CA GLN A 187 -1.44 19.72 18.21
C GLN A 187 -0.99 19.52 16.77
N PRO A 188 -0.67 20.60 16.04
CA PRO A 188 -0.13 20.50 14.69
C PRO A 188 1.09 19.58 14.63
N VAL A 189 1.15 18.76 13.60
CA VAL A 189 2.31 17.90 13.34
C VAL A 189 3.09 18.50 12.18
N ASP A 190 4.38 18.76 12.39
CA ASP A 190 5.29 19.09 11.31
C ASP A 190 5.66 17.81 10.55
N LEU A 191 4.98 17.57 9.43
CA LEU A 191 5.23 16.39 8.60
C LEU A 191 6.64 16.42 7.97
N SER A 192 7.24 17.60 7.76
CA SER A 192 8.53 17.70 7.09
C SER A 192 9.65 17.04 7.91
N ALA A 193 9.60 17.20 9.23
CA ALA A 193 10.57 16.66 10.17
C ALA A 193 10.42 15.15 10.47
N LEU A 194 9.33 14.51 10.03
CA LEU A 194 9.08 13.10 10.35
C LEU A 194 10.07 12.17 9.63
N THR A 195 10.64 11.23 10.37
CA THR A 195 11.45 10.12 9.83
C THR A 195 10.85 8.76 10.17
N SER A 196 9.80 8.72 11.00
CA SER A 196 9.12 7.52 11.47
C SER A 196 7.64 7.80 11.75
N LEU A 197 6.83 6.75 11.90
CA LEU A 197 5.39 6.86 12.23
C LEU A 197 5.12 6.80 13.74
N THR A 198 6.07 6.37 14.58
CA THR A 198 5.90 6.33 16.04
C THR A 198 5.39 7.65 16.64
N PRO A 199 5.86 8.85 16.22
CA PRO A 199 5.33 10.13 16.72
C PRO A 199 3.85 10.38 16.37
N LEU A 200 3.29 9.64 15.41
CA LEU A 200 1.91 9.76 14.95
C LEU A 200 0.92 8.85 15.68
N ARG A 201 1.35 8.12 16.71
CA ARG A 201 0.45 7.30 17.54
C ARG A 201 -0.69 8.14 18.11
N GLY A 202 -1.92 7.70 17.88
CA GLY A 202 -3.13 8.43 18.29
C GLY A 202 -3.42 9.72 17.52
N ARG A 203 -2.79 9.96 16.35
CA ARG A 203 -2.88 11.22 15.59
C ARG A 203 -3.38 11.09 14.15
N VAL A 204 -3.39 9.90 13.58
CA VAL A 204 -3.83 9.67 12.19
C VAL A 204 -5.34 9.48 12.16
N SER A 205 -6.04 10.27 11.36
CA SER A 205 -7.51 10.13 11.26
C SER A 205 -7.90 9.02 10.31
N VAL A 206 -7.22 8.91 9.16
CA VAL A 206 -7.56 7.93 8.13
C VAL A 206 -6.32 7.18 7.68
N ILE A 207 -6.42 5.85 7.60
CA ILE A 207 -5.37 4.99 7.06
C ILE A 207 -5.93 4.22 5.87
N TYR A 208 -5.27 4.35 4.72
CA TYR A 208 -5.50 3.50 3.56
C TYR A 208 -4.42 2.42 3.51
N ALA A 209 -4.86 1.16 3.47
CA ALA A 209 -3.98 0.01 3.29
C ALA A 209 -4.65 -0.95 2.31
N SER A 210 -4.11 -1.11 1.10
CA SER A 210 -4.74 -1.90 0.04
C SER A 210 -3.70 -2.73 -0.68
N SER A 211 -4.01 -3.99 -0.96
CA SER A 211 -3.03 -4.94 -1.54
C SER A 211 -1.70 -4.93 -0.76
N PHE A 212 -1.77 -4.84 0.57
CA PHE A 212 -0.60 -4.81 1.44
C PHE A 212 -0.55 -5.98 2.44
N PHE A 213 -1.58 -6.15 3.29
CA PHE A 213 -1.67 -7.23 4.29
C PHE A 213 -1.41 -8.63 3.72
N HIS A 214 -1.76 -8.82 2.46
CA HIS A 214 -1.54 -10.06 1.75
C HIS A 214 -0.10 -10.49 1.56
N LEU A 215 0.87 -9.65 1.86
CA LEU A 215 2.28 -10.04 1.75
C LEU A 215 2.73 -10.89 2.94
N PHE A 216 1.92 -10.95 4.00
CA PHE A 216 2.33 -11.45 5.31
C PHE A 216 1.49 -12.63 5.77
N ASP A 217 2.03 -13.43 6.68
CA ASP A 217 1.27 -14.48 7.34
C ASP A 217 0.29 -13.95 8.39
N GLY A 218 -0.41 -14.87 9.03
CA GLY A 218 -1.45 -14.53 9.99
C GLY A 218 -0.97 -13.76 11.24
N GLU A 219 0.21 -14.10 11.75
CA GLU A 219 0.78 -13.44 12.93
C GLU A 219 1.23 -12.03 12.56
N ARG A 220 1.93 -11.90 11.43
CA ARG A 220 2.38 -10.61 10.89
C ARG A 220 1.22 -9.72 10.46
N GLN A 221 0.15 -10.27 9.90
CA GLN A 221 -1.08 -9.50 9.62
C GLN A 221 -1.70 -8.94 10.91
N SER A 222 -1.75 -9.73 11.98
CA SER A 222 -2.29 -9.29 13.28
C SER A 222 -1.41 -8.21 13.91
N GLU A 223 -0.09 -8.39 13.82
CA GLU A 223 0.88 -7.39 14.28
C GLU A 223 0.75 -6.08 13.49
N LEU A 224 0.70 -6.15 12.16
CA LEU A 224 0.51 -4.99 11.29
C LEU A 224 -0.81 -4.27 11.58
N ALA A 225 -1.91 -5.00 11.77
CA ALA A 225 -3.19 -4.42 12.16
C ALA A 225 -3.07 -3.65 13.49
N SER A 226 -2.40 -4.23 14.48
CA SER A 226 -2.16 -3.57 15.77
C SER A 226 -1.28 -2.33 15.63
N ARG A 227 -0.19 -2.39 14.84
CA ARG A 227 0.69 -1.25 14.57
C ARG A 227 -0.09 -0.10 13.92
N LEU A 228 -0.83 -0.37 12.84
CA LEU A 228 -1.64 0.64 12.15
C LEU A 228 -2.76 1.19 13.03
N ALA A 229 -3.47 0.33 13.77
CA ALA A 229 -4.53 0.79 14.67
C ALA A 229 -3.99 1.72 15.77
N SER A 230 -2.74 1.53 16.23
CA SER A 230 -2.12 2.42 17.23
C SER A 230 -1.90 3.86 16.74
N LEU A 231 -1.92 4.08 15.42
CA LEU A 231 -1.83 5.40 14.81
C LEU A 231 -3.15 6.15 14.85
N LEU A 232 -4.29 5.45 14.92
CA LEU A 232 -5.60 6.06 14.80
C LEU A 232 -5.91 7.00 15.96
N VAL A 233 -6.46 8.17 15.64
CA VAL A 233 -7.10 9.02 16.64
C VAL A 233 -8.28 8.24 17.27
N PRO A 234 -8.36 8.13 18.59
CA PRO A 234 -9.47 7.47 19.30
C PRO A 234 -10.70 8.41 19.36
N ALA A 235 -11.20 8.81 18.18
CA ALA A 235 -12.33 9.73 18.04
C ALA A 235 -13.24 9.34 16.85
N PRO A 236 -14.55 9.66 16.93
CA PRO A 236 -15.50 9.42 15.84
C PRO A 236 -15.06 10.05 14.51
N GLY A 237 -15.21 9.29 13.43
CA GLY A 237 -14.78 9.67 12.09
C GLY A 237 -13.35 9.26 11.74
N SER A 238 -12.64 8.59 12.64
CA SER A 238 -11.35 7.95 12.33
C SER A 238 -11.59 6.52 11.82
N PHE A 239 -10.92 6.13 10.74
CA PHE A 239 -11.14 4.82 10.11
C PHE A 239 -9.92 4.31 9.34
N ILE A 240 -9.84 2.99 9.21
CA ILE A 240 -8.93 2.32 8.27
C ILE A 240 -9.78 1.78 7.12
N PHE A 241 -9.30 1.84 5.89
CA PHE A 241 -9.98 1.25 4.74
C PHE A 241 -9.02 0.74 3.68
N GLY A 242 -9.52 -0.16 2.83
CA GLY A 242 -8.77 -0.75 1.73
C GLY A 242 -9.25 -2.16 1.42
N SER A 243 -8.57 -2.84 0.50
CA SER A 243 -8.97 -4.18 0.05
C SER A 243 -7.77 -5.09 -0.15
N HIS A 244 -7.95 -6.35 0.27
CA HIS A 244 -6.96 -7.41 0.14
C HIS A 244 -7.62 -8.69 -0.40
N ILE A 245 -6.86 -9.46 -1.17
CA ILE A 245 -7.27 -10.72 -1.82
C ILE A 245 -7.50 -11.88 -0.81
N GLY A 246 -8.59 -11.93 -0.07
CA GLY A 246 -8.80 -13.02 0.92
C GLY A 246 -9.08 -14.43 0.36
N ARG A 247 -9.16 -15.42 1.27
CA ARG A 247 -9.87 -16.70 1.12
C ARG A 247 -10.99 -16.80 2.19
N PRO A 248 -12.09 -17.54 1.93
CA PRO A 248 -13.12 -17.77 2.95
C PRO A 248 -12.62 -18.55 4.17
N GLU A 249 -11.72 -19.51 3.95
CA GLU A 249 -11.09 -20.33 4.99
C GLU A 249 -9.60 -20.03 5.08
N LYS A 250 -9.04 -20.11 6.29
CA LYS A 250 -7.60 -19.89 6.54
C LYS A 250 -6.78 -20.89 5.73
N GLY A 251 -5.84 -20.38 4.95
CA GLY A 251 -4.93 -21.23 4.19
C GLY A 251 -4.11 -20.44 3.17
N LEU A 252 -3.16 -21.13 2.54
CA LEU A 252 -2.35 -20.54 1.48
C LEU A 252 -3.20 -20.35 0.21
N ARG A 253 -3.02 -19.23 -0.48
CA ARG A 253 -3.57 -18.98 -1.82
C ARG A 253 -2.45 -19.11 -2.85
N VAL A 254 -2.60 -20.05 -3.78
CA VAL A 254 -1.74 -20.17 -4.97
C VAL A 254 -2.44 -19.45 -6.12
N MET A 255 -1.82 -18.39 -6.65
CA MET A 255 -2.32 -17.71 -7.84
C MET A 255 -1.60 -18.22 -9.08
N ASN A 256 -2.33 -18.94 -9.94
CA ASN A 256 -1.87 -19.31 -11.27
C ASN A 256 -2.17 -18.18 -12.26
N ILE A 257 -1.23 -17.26 -12.46
CA ILE A 257 -1.33 -16.22 -13.51
C ILE A 257 -0.85 -16.81 -14.85
N THR A 258 -1.58 -17.83 -15.33
CA THR A 258 -1.51 -18.63 -16.59
C THR A 258 -0.17 -19.24 -17.09
N GLN A 259 -0.30 -20.51 -17.52
CA GLN A 259 0.53 -21.47 -18.29
C GLN A 259 2.07 -21.60 -18.14
N SER A 260 2.76 -20.74 -17.39
CA SER A 260 4.21 -20.92 -17.13
C SER A 260 4.56 -21.31 -15.69
N GLY A 261 3.62 -21.91 -14.95
CA GLY A 261 3.88 -22.41 -13.58
C GLY A 261 4.20 -21.29 -12.59
N TRP A 262 3.15 -20.68 -12.03
CA TRP A 262 3.26 -19.61 -11.05
C TRP A 262 2.93 -20.14 -9.65
N PHE A 263 3.87 -20.05 -8.72
CA PHE A 263 3.66 -20.46 -7.33
C PHE A 263 3.86 -19.27 -6.39
N SER A 264 2.79 -18.54 -6.09
CA SER A 264 2.78 -17.65 -4.94
C SER A 264 2.26 -18.41 -3.72
N ARG A 265 3.05 -18.59 -2.66
CA ARG A 265 2.53 -19.06 -1.36
C ARG A 265 2.17 -17.85 -0.53
N ILE A 266 0.89 -17.51 -0.48
CA ILE A 266 0.41 -16.37 0.30
C ILE A 266 -0.43 -16.86 1.49
N PRO A 267 -0.01 -16.67 2.74
CA PRO A 267 -0.82 -16.95 3.94
C PRO A 267 -1.81 -15.80 4.26
N TRP A 268 -2.98 -16.10 4.86
CA TRP A 268 -4.13 -15.16 4.88
C TRP A 268 -5.02 -15.13 6.13
N TYR A 269 -5.60 -13.93 6.36
CA TYR A 269 -6.90 -13.60 6.96
C TYR A 269 -7.69 -12.60 6.08
N SER A 270 -9.03 -12.61 6.16
CA SER A 270 -9.89 -11.61 5.52
C SER A 270 -10.11 -10.43 6.47
N PHE A 271 -9.62 -9.24 6.12
CA PHE A 271 -10.02 -7.99 6.76
C PHE A 271 -10.76 -7.15 5.72
N THR A 272 -12.07 -6.99 5.91
CA THR A 272 -12.82 -5.91 5.28
C THR A 272 -13.03 -4.86 6.35
N PHE A 273 -12.28 -3.77 6.31
CA PHE A 273 -12.60 -2.60 7.13
C PHE A 273 -13.76 -1.86 6.45
N TYR A 274 -14.97 -2.11 6.92
CA TYR A 274 -16.13 -1.27 6.65
C TYR A 274 -16.64 -0.80 8.00
N THR A 275 -16.43 0.46 8.34
CA THR A 275 -17.03 1.08 9.54
C THR A 275 -18.10 2.08 9.12
N PRO A 276 -19.36 1.65 8.95
CA PRO A 276 -20.51 2.55 9.05
C PRO A 276 -20.62 3.07 10.50
N PRO A 277 -21.32 4.20 10.74
CA PRO A 277 -21.27 4.94 12.01
C PRO A 277 -21.92 4.23 13.23
N TYR A 278 -22.33 2.96 13.12
CA TYR A 278 -23.08 2.25 14.16
C TYR A 278 -22.66 0.78 14.34
N ILE A 279 -21.37 0.46 14.46
CA ILE A 279 -20.98 -0.86 15.02
C ILE A 279 -19.80 -0.70 16.00
N ARG A 280 -20.05 -1.15 17.24
CA ARG A 280 -19.05 -1.45 18.27
C ARG A 280 -18.15 -2.59 17.81
N ARG A 281 -16.83 -2.38 17.94
CA ARG A 281 -15.75 -3.36 18.15
C ARG A 281 -15.79 -4.66 17.33
N ILE A 282 -14.77 -4.85 16.50
CA ILE A 282 -14.30 -6.17 16.08
C ILE A 282 -12.85 -6.31 16.58
N PHE A 283 -12.69 -7.10 17.64
CA PHE A 283 -11.52 -7.93 17.92
C PHE A 283 -12.02 -9.36 18.12
#